data_AF-A0A3M4Q916-F1
#
_entry.id   AF-A0A3M4Q916-F1
#
_cell.length_a   1.000
_cell.length_b   1.000
_cell.length_c   1.000
_cell.angle_alpha   90.00
_cell.angle_beta   90.00
_cell.angle_gamma   90.00
#
_symmetry.space_group_name_H-M   'P 1'
#
loop_
_entity.id
_entity.type
_entity.pdbx_description
1 polymer ?
#
loop_
_entity_poly.entity_id
_entity_poly.type
_entity_poly.pdbx_seq_one_letter_code
_entity_poly.pdbx_strand_id
1 'polypeptide(L)'
;AAMAATTATAEDIATIEHAYRGMETAKTHDDLLQADLDFHRAIADATRNDLLAYMCNMLSLPLRESINITNRRPDIQGLSLPRHKAILTAIQNRDALGARHASLVQLDDTRVALDTVMNVLTPL
;
A
#
# COMPACT_ATOMS: atom_id res chain seq x y z
N ALA A 1 -1.80 -6.09 -7.01
CA ALA A 1 -3.26 -5.82 -6.90
C ALA A 1 -4.10 -6.48 -8.00
N ALA A 2 -3.84 -6.26 -9.30
CA ALA A 2 -4.66 -6.84 -10.37
C ALA A 2 -4.84 -8.37 -10.29
N MET A 3 -3.74 -9.09 -10.06
CA MET A 3 -3.79 -10.55 -9.86
C MET A 3 -4.62 -10.92 -8.63
N ALA A 4 -4.36 -10.26 -7.48
CA ALA A 4 -5.15 -10.42 -6.25
C ALA A 4 -6.65 -10.18 -6.48
N ALA A 5 -7.05 -9.20 -7.28
CA ALA A 5 -8.46 -8.98 -7.61
C ALA A 5 -9.10 -10.23 -8.27
N THR A 6 -8.33 -11.00 -9.04
CA THR A 6 -8.80 -12.24 -9.69
C THR A 6 -8.65 -13.50 -8.83
N THR A 7 -7.70 -13.54 -7.90
CA THR A 7 -7.31 -14.77 -7.18
C THR A 7 -7.65 -14.77 -5.69
N ALA A 8 -7.85 -13.61 -5.07
CA ALA A 8 -8.03 -13.50 -3.62
C ALA A 8 -9.23 -14.32 -3.15
N THR A 9 -9.11 -14.97 -2.01
CA THR A 9 -10.24 -15.57 -1.30
C THR A 9 -10.98 -14.51 -0.48
N ALA A 10 -12.10 -14.88 0.15
CA ALA A 10 -12.79 -13.99 1.09
C ALA A 10 -11.90 -13.66 2.32
N GLU A 11 -11.09 -14.63 2.76
CA GLU A 11 -10.14 -14.47 3.87
C GLU A 11 -9.00 -13.51 3.51
N ASP A 12 -8.47 -13.61 2.29
CA ASP A 12 -7.47 -12.68 1.78
C ASP A 12 -8.01 -11.24 1.76
N ILE A 13 -9.24 -11.05 1.28
CA ILE A 13 -9.90 -9.74 1.25
C ILE A 13 -10.10 -9.20 2.67
N ALA A 14 -10.53 -10.04 3.62
CA ALA A 14 -10.69 -9.64 5.01
C ALA A 14 -9.35 -9.21 5.64
N THR A 15 -8.26 -9.90 5.29
CA THR A 15 -6.90 -9.55 5.76
C THR A 15 -6.45 -8.20 5.20
N ILE A 16 -6.67 -7.95 3.90
CA ILE A 16 -6.35 -6.66 3.27
C ILE A 16 -7.20 -5.53 3.90
N GLU A 17 -8.49 -5.78 4.15
CA GLU A 17 -9.37 -4.81 4.80
C GLU A 17 -8.94 -4.51 6.25
N HIS A 18 -8.51 -5.53 7.00
CA HIS A 18 -8.00 -5.36 8.35
C HIS A 18 -6.78 -4.43 8.38
N ALA A 19 -5.79 -4.66 7.51
CA ALA A 19 -4.62 -3.79 7.40
C ALA A 19 -5.00 -2.36 6.99
N TYR A 20 -5.95 -2.19 6.06
CA TYR A 20 -6.48 -0.88 5.69
C TYR A 20 -7.09 -0.13 6.88
N ARG A 21 -7.91 -0.81 7.69
CA ARG A 21 -8.47 -0.22 8.93
C ARG A 21 -7.38 0.11 9.96
N GLY A 22 -6.30 -0.66 9.98
CA GLY A 22 -5.09 -0.33 10.74
C GLY A 22 -4.54 1.05 10.35
N MET A 23 -4.44 1.35 9.05
CA MET A 23 -4.01 2.67 8.57
C MET A 23 -4.99 3.78 8.96
N GLU A 24 -6.31 3.53 8.90
CA GLU A 24 -7.34 4.51 9.29
C GLU A 24 -7.29 4.86 10.78
N THR A 25 -6.93 3.90 11.62
CA THR A 25 -6.96 4.04 13.08
C THR A 25 -5.59 4.26 13.70
N ALA A 26 -4.53 4.25 12.89
CA ALA A 26 -3.15 4.52 13.30
C ALA A 26 -3.05 5.89 13.99
N LYS A 27 -2.40 5.90 15.16
CA LYS A 27 -2.22 7.11 15.98
C LYS A 27 -0.80 7.62 15.96
N THR A 28 0.14 6.73 15.65
CA THR A 28 1.56 7.02 15.55
C THR A 28 2.07 6.75 14.14
N HIS A 29 3.22 7.32 13.82
CA HIS A 29 3.91 7.06 12.55
C HIS A 29 4.29 5.59 12.42
N ASP A 30 4.73 4.93 13.49
CA ASP A 30 5.06 3.51 13.51
C ASP A 30 3.81 2.63 13.28
N ASP A 31 2.67 2.97 13.88
CA ASP A 31 1.40 2.26 13.62
C ASP A 31 1.02 2.34 12.14
N LEU A 32 1.13 3.53 11.54
CA LEU A 32 0.81 3.75 10.14
C LEU A 32 1.76 2.98 9.23
N LEU A 33 3.07 3.04 9.51
CA LEU A 33 4.10 2.30 8.77
C LEU A 33 3.82 0.79 8.79
N GLN A 34 3.52 0.24 9.96
CA GLN A 34 3.25 -1.19 10.09
C GLN A 34 1.98 -1.58 9.34
N ALA A 35 0.89 -0.82 9.50
CA ALA A 35 -0.36 -1.12 8.82
C ALA A 35 -0.27 -1.03 7.28
N ASP A 36 0.51 -0.08 6.76
CA ASP A 36 0.78 0.08 5.32
C ASP A 36 1.60 -1.12 4.78
N LEU A 37 2.64 -1.54 5.51
CA LEU A 37 3.39 -2.77 5.18
C LEU A 37 2.52 -4.01 5.18
N ASP A 38 1.66 -4.17 6.19
CA ASP A 38 0.73 -5.29 6.30
C ASP A 38 -0.26 -5.30 5.13
N PHE A 39 -0.71 -4.13 4.69
CA PHE A 39 -1.60 -3.99 3.53
C PHE A 39 -0.94 -4.46 2.24
N HIS A 40 0.30 -4.04 1.99
CA HIS A 40 1.07 -4.46 0.82
C HIS A 40 1.37 -5.96 0.84
N ARG A 41 1.73 -6.51 2.01
CA ARG A 41 1.96 -7.94 2.18
C ARG A 41 0.71 -8.77 1.93
N ALA A 42 -0.42 -8.36 2.51
CA ALA A 42 -1.70 -9.04 2.31
C ALA A 42 -2.11 -9.07 0.84
N ILE A 43 -1.87 -7.99 0.07
CA ILE A 43 -2.12 -7.98 -1.38
C ILE A 43 -1.19 -8.94 -2.13
N ALA A 44 0.08 -9.03 -1.73
CA ALA A 44 1.04 -9.94 -2.36
C ALA A 44 0.63 -11.40 -2.14
N ASP A 45 0.29 -11.78 -0.90
CA ASP A 45 -0.15 -13.13 -0.56
C ASP A 45 -1.47 -13.48 -1.29
N ALA A 46 -2.39 -12.51 -1.39
CA ALA A 46 -3.65 -12.64 -2.10
C ALA A 46 -3.50 -12.88 -3.62
N THR A 47 -2.32 -12.65 -4.21
CA THR A 47 -2.05 -13.00 -5.61
C THR A 47 -2.03 -14.51 -5.85
N ARG A 48 -1.86 -15.31 -4.78
CA ARG A 48 -1.72 -16.78 -4.85
C ARG A 48 -0.64 -17.22 -5.84
N ASN A 49 0.43 -16.42 -5.93
CA ASN A 49 1.57 -16.64 -6.78
C ASN A 49 2.84 -16.58 -5.92
N ASP A 50 3.40 -17.75 -5.62
CA ASP A 50 4.53 -17.89 -4.71
C ASP A 50 5.76 -17.07 -5.15
N LEU A 51 5.97 -16.93 -6.46
CA LEU A 51 7.05 -16.10 -6.99
C LEU A 51 6.82 -14.63 -6.67
N LEU A 52 5.60 -14.10 -6.86
CA LEU A 52 5.29 -12.71 -6.52
C LEU A 52 5.36 -12.46 -5.01
N ALA A 53 4.86 -13.39 -4.19
CA ALA A 53 4.98 -13.31 -2.74
C ALA A 53 6.45 -13.29 -2.29
N TYR A 54 7.28 -14.15 -2.88
CA TYR A 54 8.73 -14.17 -2.63
C TYR A 54 9.40 -12.85 -3.02
N MET A 55 9.10 -12.31 -4.21
CA MET A 55 9.63 -11.03 -4.67
C MET A 55 9.21 -9.88 -3.74
N CYS A 56 7.95 -9.83 -3.30
CA CYS A 56 7.47 -8.84 -2.35
C CYS A 56 8.19 -8.95 -0.99
N ASN A 57 8.46 -10.17 -0.52
CA ASN A 57 9.24 -10.39 0.70
C ASN A 57 10.67 -9.89 0.57
N MET A 58 11.34 -10.11 -0.57
CA MET A 58 12.67 -9.53 -0.83
C MET A 58 12.65 -8.00 -0.83
N LEU A 59 11.57 -7.40 -1.31
CA LEU A 59 11.38 -5.95 -1.36
C LEU A 59 10.88 -5.35 -0.04
N SER A 60 10.62 -6.16 1.00
CA SER A 60 10.05 -5.68 2.26
C SER A 60 10.90 -4.62 2.95
N LEU A 61 12.23 -4.78 2.98
CA LEU A 61 13.14 -3.82 3.59
C LEU A 61 13.20 -2.48 2.83
N PRO A 62 13.44 -2.43 1.51
CA PRO A 62 13.41 -1.17 0.78
C PRO A 62 12.01 -0.54 0.77
N LEU A 63 10.94 -1.35 0.74
CA LEU A 63 9.57 -0.86 0.86
C LEU A 63 9.33 -0.18 2.21
N ARG A 64 9.78 -0.80 3.32
CA ARG A 64 9.71 -0.21 4.66
C ARG A 64 10.39 1.15 4.72
N GLU A 65 11.56 1.29 4.11
CA GLU A 65 12.27 2.58 4.11
C GLU A 65 11.55 3.64 3.27
N SER A 66 11.03 3.25 2.10
CA SER A 66 10.21 4.14 1.26
C SER A 66 8.96 4.65 2.00
N ILE A 67 8.22 3.74 2.66
CA ILE A 67 7.02 4.09 3.43
C ILE A 67 7.40 4.94 4.65
N ASN A 68 8.48 4.61 5.36
CA ASN A 68 8.98 5.37 6.50
C ASN A 68 9.25 6.84 6.12
N ILE A 69 9.90 7.08 4.98
CA ILE A 69 10.18 8.43 4.46
C ILE A 69 8.89 9.12 4.02
N THR A 70 8.08 8.48 3.17
CA THR A 70 6.88 9.09 2.59
C THR A 70 5.79 9.38 3.63
N ASN A 71 5.70 8.59 4.71
CA ASN A 71 4.78 8.83 5.82
C ASN A 71 5.12 10.06 6.67
N ARG A 72 6.26 10.72 6.42
CA ARG A 72 6.58 12.01 7.05
C ARG A 72 5.93 13.20 6.33
N ARG A 73 5.31 12.98 5.17
CA ARG A 73 4.55 14.02 4.46
C ARG A 73 3.41 14.53 5.37
N PRO A 74 3.24 15.85 5.51
CA PRO A 74 2.10 16.40 6.23
C PRO A 74 0.77 15.90 5.66
N ASP A 75 -0.20 15.60 6.53
CA ASP A 75 -1.51 15.05 6.16
C ASP A 75 -1.43 13.75 5.34
N ILE A 76 -0.44 12.89 5.63
CA ILE A 76 -0.26 11.65 4.88
C ILE A 76 -1.53 10.78 4.87
N GLN A 77 -2.23 10.63 5.99
CA GLN A 77 -3.45 9.80 6.04
C GLN A 77 -4.56 10.36 5.14
N GLY A 78 -4.79 11.68 5.15
CA GLY A 78 -5.77 12.32 4.28
C GLY A 78 -5.44 12.15 2.80
N LEU A 79 -4.15 12.07 2.48
CA LEU A 79 -3.67 11.85 1.12
C LEU A 79 -3.70 10.36 0.73
N SER A 80 -3.19 9.46 1.56
CA SER A 80 -2.91 8.06 1.22
C SER A 80 -4.12 7.14 1.36
N LEU A 81 -5.00 7.38 2.35
CA LEU A 81 -6.14 6.50 2.61
C LEU A 81 -7.09 6.40 1.41
N PRO A 82 -7.45 7.49 0.68
CA PRO A 82 -8.30 7.38 -0.50
C PRO A 82 -7.72 6.47 -1.60
N ARG A 83 -6.39 6.48 -1.78
CA ARG A 83 -5.71 5.65 -2.78
C ARG A 83 -5.65 4.18 -2.37
N HIS A 84 -5.31 3.91 -1.11
CA HIS A 84 -5.37 2.55 -0.56
C HIS A 84 -6.79 1.99 -0.60
N LYS A 85 -7.80 2.82 -0.29
CA LYS A 85 -9.20 2.44 -0.39
C LYS A 85 -9.60 2.08 -1.82
N ALA A 86 -9.14 2.83 -2.81
CA ALA A 86 -9.41 2.52 -4.21
C ALA A 86 -8.86 1.14 -4.62
N ILE A 87 -7.66 0.78 -4.15
CA ILE A 87 -7.08 -0.55 -4.37
C ILE A 87 -7.92 -1.64 -3.69
N LEU A 88 -8.25 -1.46 -2.41
CA LEU A 88 -9.08 -2.40 -1.65
C LEU A 88 -10.44 -2.61 -2.32
N THR A 89 -11.13 -1.52 -2.68
CA THR A 89 -12.45 -1.58 -3.32
C THR A 89 -12.39 -2.27 -4.68
N ALA A 90 -11.34 -2.05 -5.48
CA ALA A 90 -11.19 -2.76 -6.75
C ALA A 90 -10.97 -4.27 -6.54
N ILE A 91 -10.19 -4.67 -5.53
CA ILE A 91 -9.99 -6.08 -5.18
C ILE A 91 -11.31 -6.70 -4.68
N GLN A 92 -12.04 -6.01 -3.80
CA GLN A 92 -13.36 -6.45 -3.30
C GLN A 92 -14.36 -6.69 -4.43
N ASN A 93 -14.34 -5.83 -5.45
CA ASN A 93 -15.22 -5.91 -6.61
C ASN A 93 -14.71 -6.83 -7.73
N ARG A 94 -13.59 -7.53 -7.54
CA ARG A 94 -12.95 -8.38 -8.55
C ARG A 94 -12.56 -7.63 -9.83
N ASP A 95 -12.34 -6.33 -9.73
CA ASP A 95 -11.98 -5.46 -10.84
C ASP A 95 -10.45 -5.39 -11.01
N ALA A 96 -9.92 -6.31 -11.82
CA ALA A 96 -8.49 -6.37 -12.10
C ALA A 96 -7.94 -5.11 -12.78
N LEU A 97 -8.73 -4.47 -13.66
CA LEU A 97 -8.33 -3.26 -14.36
C LEU A 97 -8.31 -2.06 -13.43
N GLY A 98 -9.36 -1.90 -12.61
CA GLY A 98 -9.42 -0.89 -11.56
C GLY A 98 -8.30 -1.05 -10.54
N ALA A 99 -8.01 -2.29 -10.12
CA ALA A 99 -6.94 -2.59 -9.16
C ALA A 99 -5.55 -2.23 -9.74
N ARG A 100 -5.33 -2.51 -11.03
CA ARG A 100 -4.11 -2.08 -11.73
C ARG A 100 -4.01 -0.57 -11.78
N HIS A 101 -5.07 0.12 -12.21
CA HIS A 101 -5.08 1.56 -12.35
C HIS A 101 -4.84 2.26 -11.01
N ALA A 102 -5.57 1.87 -9.96
CA ALA A 102 -5.39 2.42 -8.62
C ALA A 102 -3.96 2.20 -8.09
N SER A 103 -3.34 1.05 -8.39
CA SER A 103 -1.94 0.79 -8.02
C SER A 103 -0.95 1.73 -8.74
N LEU A 104 -1.19 2.02 -10.02
CA LEU A 104 -0.35 2.96 -10.78
C LEU A 104 -0.48 4.39 -10.25
N VAL A 105 -1.69 4.81 -9.88
CA VAL A 105 -1.94 6.11 -9.25
C VAL A 105 -1.24 6.20 -7.89
N GLN A 106 -1.28 5.14 -7.09
CA GLN A 106 -0.53 5.08 -5.82
C GLN A 106 0.98 5.23 -6.04
N LEU A 107 1.54 4.54 -7.03
CA LEU A 107 2.98 4.64 -7.34
C LEU A 107 3.41 6.04 -7.77
N ASP A 108 2.60 6.75 -8.57
CA ASP A 108 2.92 8.13 -8.96
C ASP A 108 2.86 9.09 -7.76
N ASP A 109 1.88 8.93 -6.85
CA ASP A 109 1.87 9.74 -5.62
C ASP A 109 3.05 9.42 -4.71
N THR A 110 3.45 8.14 -4.57
CA THR A 110 4.65 7.78 -3.79
C THR A 110 5.88 8.51 -4.33
N ARG A 111 6.03 8.61 -5.66
CA ARG A 111 7.10 9.40 -6.28
C ARG A 111 7.02 10.87 -5.89
N VAL A 112 5.84 11.49 -5.98
CA VAL A 112 5.62 12.88 -5.56
C VAL A 112 5.91 13.10 -4.07
N ALA A 113 5.53 12.15 -3.21
CA ALA A 113 5.78 12.20 -1.78
C ALA A 113 7.29 12.13 -1.47
N LEU A 114 8.03 11.25 -2.15
CA LEU A 114 9.49 11.18 -2.04
C LEU A 114 10.14 12.51 -2.45
N ASP A 115 9.77 13.07 -3.60
CA ASP A 115 10.30 14.35 -4.08
C ASP A 115 10.02 15.48 -3.06
N THR A 116 8.81 15.50 -2.49
CA THR A 116 8.40 16.50 -1.49
C THR A 116 9.22 16.39 -0.22
N VAL A 117 9.41 15.18 0.32
CA VAL A 117 10.13 14.97 1.58
C VAL A 117 11.64 15.16 1.40
N MET A 118 12.21 14.70 0.29
CA MET A 118 13.63 14.86 -0.01
C MET A 118 14.02 16.32 -0.21
N ASN A 119 13.19 17.12 -0.89
CA ASN A 119 13.43 18.56 -1.03
C ASN A 119 13.40 19.32 0.32
N VAL A 120 12.71 18.78 1.32
CA VAL A 120 12.68 19.35 2.68
C VAL A 120 13.90 18.90 3.51
N LEU A 121 14.37 17.66 3.34
CA LEU A 121 15.50 17.10 4.09
C LEU A 121 16.88 17.51 3.54
N THR A 122 16.96 17.78 2.23
CA THR A 122 18.14 18.31 1.55
C THR A 122 17.74 19.52 0.71
N PRO A 123 17.52 20.70 1.33
CA PRO A 123 17.31 21.91 0.57
C PRO A 123 18.60 22.23 -0.19
N LEU A 124 18.55 22.20 -1.53
CA LEU A 124 19.59 22.77 -2.39
C LEU A 124 19.57 24.30 -2.30
#